data_AF-A0AAW2PK33-F1
#
_entry.id   AF-A0AAW2PK33-F1
#
_cell.length_a   1.000
_cell.length_b   1.000
_cell.length_c   1.000
_cell.angle_alpha   90.00
_cell.angle_beta   90.00
_cell.angle_gamma   90.00
#
_symmetry.space_group_name_H-M   'P 1'
#
loop_
_entity.id
_entity.type
_entity.pdbx_description
1 polymer ?
#
loop_
_entity_poly.entity_id
_entity_poly.type
_entity_poly.pdbx_seq_one_letter_code
_entity_poly.pdbx_strand_id
1 'polypeptide(L)'
;DTAADSTTEAEYIAASEAAKEAIWMKNYIQQLGVVPSIAEPVVIFCDNNEAIAQAKEPRSHHRSKRILRRYHLLREMVGRCDVQMDRVTSAGNMADPLTKPVS
;
A
#
# COMPACT_ATOMS: atom_id res chain seq x y z
N ASP A 1 -16.93 -8.42 4.92
CA ASP A 1 -15.54 -8.68 5.34
C ASP A 1 -14.93 -9.78 4.49
N THR A 2 -13.68 -9.64 4.08
CA THR A 2 -12.97 -10.67 3.32
C THR A 2 -11.66 -10.89 4.07
N ALA A 3 -11.53 -12.03 4.74
CA ALA A 3 -10.29 -12.42 5.40
C ALA A 3 -9.20 -12.59 4.33
N ALA A 4 -7.98 -12.15 4.64
CA ALA A 4 -6.82 -12.47 3.82
C ALA A 4 -6.42 -13.92 4.11
N ASP A 5 -6.17 -14.71 3.07
CA ASP A 5 -5.84 -16.13 3.22
C ASP A 5 -4.35 -16.33 3.60
N SER A 6 -3.57 -15.24 3.63
CA SER A 6 -2.17 -15.23 4.07
C SER A 6 -1.75 -13.89 4.66
N THR A 7 -0.71 -13.89 5.51
CA THR A 7 -0.11 -12.66 6.05
C THR A 7 0.37 -11.73 4.94
N THR A 8 0.95 -12.25 3.86
CA THR A 8 1.37 -11.44 2.70
C THR A 8 0.20 -10.73 2.03
N GLU A 9 -0.95 -11.40 1.93
CA GLU A 9 -2.15 -10.78 1.38
C GLU A 9 -2.73 -9.71 2.31
N ALA A 10 -2.70 -9.94 3.62
CA ALA A 10 -3.13 -8.95 4.60
C ALA A 10 -2.26 -7.67 4.51
N GLU A 11 -0.94 -7.84 4.51
CA GLU A 11 0.03 -6.75 4.36
C GLU A 11 -0.15 -5.99 3.04
N TYR A 12 -0.37 -6.72 1.94
CA TYR A 12 -0.60 -6.08 0.65
C TYR A 12 -1.91 -5.27 0.64
N ILE A 13 -2.99 -5.82 1.20
CA ILE A 13 -4.28 -5.11 1.29
C ILE A 13 -4.12 -3.86 2.16
N ALA A 14 -3.43 -3.96 3.30
CA ALA A 14 -3.15 -2.83 4.18
C ALA A 14 -2.35 -1.73 3.43
N ALA A 15 -1.27 -2.10 2.74
CA ALA A 15 -0.49 -1.17 1.93
C ALA A 15 -1.33 -0.54 0.80
N SER A 16 -2.21 -1.31 0.17
CA SER A 16 -3.09 -0.80 -0.89
C SER A 16 -4.12 0.21 -0.38
N GLU A 17 -4.72 -0.02 0.79
CA GLU A 17 -5.66 0.95 1.38
C GLU A 17 -4.91 2.19 1.89
N ALA A 18 -3.73 2.03 2.51
CA ALA A 18 -2.88 3.14 2.92
C ALA A 18 -2.46 4.04 1.74
N ALA A 19 -2.06 3.43 0.62
CA ALA A 19 -1.70 4.14 -0.61
C ALA A 19 -2.87 4.99 -1.16
N LYS A 20 -4.09 4.45 -1.16
CA LYS A 20 -5.29 5.19 -1.59
C LYS A 20 -5.51 6.44 -0.75
N GLU A 21 -5.50 6.29 0.57
CA GLU A 21 -5.72 7.41 1.50
C GLU A 21 -4.60 8.44 1.38
N ALA A 22 -3.35 8.00 1.25
CA ALA A 22 -2.22 8.91 1.12
C ALA A 22 -2.23 9.71 -0.20
N ILE A 23 -2.65 9.10 -1.31
CA ILE A 23 -2.87 9.81 -2.57
C ILE A 23 -4.02 10.80 -2.46
N TRP A 24 -5.11 10.42 -1.80
CA TRP A 24 -6.22 11.34 -1.53
C TRP A 24 -5.75 12.56 -0.73
N MET A 25 -4.98 12.35 0.35
CA MET A 25 -4.40 13.44 1.14
C MET A 25 -3.44 14.31 0.32
N LYS A 26 -2.57 13.71 -0.50
CA LYS A 26 -1.66 14.46 -1.39
C LYS A 26 -2.45 15.40 -2.32
N ASN A 27 -3.48 14.87 -2.98
CA ASN A 27 -4.32 15.66 -3.88
C ASN A 27 -5.10 16.76 -3.14
N TYR A 28 -5.61 16.45 -1.95
CA TYR A 28 -6.32 17.42 -1.11
C TYR A 28 -5.42 18.59 -0.71
N ILE A 29 -4.21 18.31 -0.23
CA ILE A 29 -3.23 19.33 0.16
C ILE A 29 -2.82 20.20 -1.05
N GLN A 30 -2.62 19.59 -2.22
CA GLN A 30 -2.34 20.34 -3.46
C GLN A 30 -3.47 21.30 -3.82
N GLN A 31 -4.74 20.88 -3.67
CA GLN A 31 -5.90 21.73 -3.95
C GLN A 31 -6.04 22.90 -2.96
N LEU A 32 -5.60 22.73 -1.71
CA LEU A 32 -5.59 23.81 -0.73
C LEU A 32 -4.59 24.92 -1.08
N GLY A 33 -3.61 24.68 -1.97
CA GLY A 33 -2.60 25.66 -2.37
C GLY A 33 -1.65 26.09 -1.25
N VAL A 34 -1.61 25.33 -0.15
CA VAL A 34 -0.75 25.61 1.02
C VAL A 34 0.70 25.16 0.82
N VAL A 35 0.96 24.35 -0.21
CA VAL A 35 2.29 23.96 -0.66
C VAL A 35 2.42 24.22 -2.17
N PRO A 36 3.57 24.72 -2.67
CA PRO A 36 3.73 25.06 -4.09
C PRO A 36 3.54 23.88 -5.04
N SER A 37 4.02 22.69 -4.67
CA SER A 37 3.78 21.42 -5.36
C SER A 37 4.17 20.23 -4.48
N ILE A 38 3.64 19.05 -4.80
CA ILE A 38 4.07 17.77 -4.21
C ILE A 38 4.49 16.87 -5.37
N ALA A 39 5.74 16.99 -5.81
CA ALA A 39 6.27 16.25 -6.95
C ALA A 39 6.62 14.80 -6.59
N GLU A 40 7.21 14.60 -5.41
CA GLU A 40 7.71 13.29 -4.99
C GLU A 40 6.59 12.25 -4.79
N PRO A 41 6.87 10.96 -5.06
CA PRO A 41 5.95 9.87 -4.73
C PRO A 41 5.71 9.79 -3.23
N VAL A 42 4.52 9.31 -2.85
CA VAL A 42 4.25 8.95 -1.46
C VAL A 42 4.99 7.65 -1.15
N VAL A 43 5.84 7.65 -0.12
CA VAL A 43 6.49 6.43 0.35
C VAL A 43 5.56 5.67 1.30
N ILE A 44 5.25 4.43 0.96
CA ILE A 44 4.52 3.48 1.80
C ILE A 44 5.52 2.45 2.32
N PHE A 45 5.69 2.41 3.64
CA PHE A 45 6.55 1.45 4.31
C PHE A 45 5.80 0.16 4.61
N CYS A 46 6.39 -0.98 4.25
CA CYS A 46 5.88 -2.32 4.54
C CYS A 46 7.02 -3.19 5.04
N ASP A 47 6.78 -4.09 5.99
CA ASP A 47 7.79 -4.99 6.52
C ASP A 47 7.82 -6.36 5.83
N ASN A 48 6.82 -6.64 4.99
CA ASN A 48 6.70 -7.87 4.21
C ASN A 48 7.28 -7.72 2.79
N ASN A 49 8.43 -8.36 2.56
CA ASN A 49 9.12 -8.34 1.26
C ASN A 49 8.29 -8.91 0.10
N GLU A 50 7.47 -9.94 0.35
CA GLU A 50 6.64 -10.54 -0.70
C GLU A 50 5.52 -9.58 -1.11
N ALA A 51 4.95 -8.81 -0.16
CA ALA A 51 3.97 -7.78 -0.48
C ALA A 51 4.61 -6.65 -1.31
N ILE A 52 5.79 -6.18 -0.93
CA ILE A 52 6.57 -5.19 -1.70
C ILE A 52 6.88 -5.72 -3.11
N ALA A 53 7.39 -6.95 -3.21
CA ALA A 53 7.71 -7.58 -4.48
C ALA A 53 6.48 -7.69 -5.36
N GLN A 54 5.32 -8.10 -4.82
CA GLN A 54 4.07 -8.19 -5.60
C GLN A 54 3.52 -6.85 -6.09
N ALA A 55 3.91 -5.74 -5.44
CA ALA A 55 3.56 -4.39 -5.88
C ALA A 55 4.47 -3.90 -7.00
N LYS A 56 5.76 -4.27 -6.99
CA LYS A 56 6.76 -3.90 -8.00
C LYS A 56 6.74 -4.83 -9.22
N GLU A 57 6.62 -6.13 -9.01
CA GLU A 57 6.69 -7.17 -10.03
C GLU A 57 5.56 -8.21 -9.84
N PRO A 58 4.55 -8.23 -10.73
CA PRO A 58 3.38 -9.06 -10.54
C PRO A 58 3.68 -10.55 -10.80
N ARG A 59 3.62 -11.37 -9.74
CA ARG A 59 3.53 -12.83 -9.87
C ARG A 59 2.06 -13.26 -9.99
N SER A 60 1.78 -14.18 -10.90
CA SER A 60 0.42 -14.68 -11.17
C SER A 60 0.01 -15.72 -10.14
N HIS A 61 -1.06 -15.44 -9.39
CA HIS A 61 -1.74 -16.40 -8.51
C HIS A 61 -3.26 -16.26 -8.69
N HIS A 62 -3.99 -17.38 -8.61
CA HIS A 62 -5.45 -17.36 -8.64
C HIS A 62 -5.99 -16.66 -7.37
N ARG A 63 -6.71 -15.55 -7.56
CA ARG A 63 -7.31 -14.74 -6.49
C ARG A 63 -8.72 -14.30 -6.86
N SER A 64 -9.54 -13.98 -5.86
CA SER A 64 -10.89 -13.46 -6.10
C SER A 64 -10.88 -12.11 -6.84
N LYS A 65 -11.96 -11.79 -7.57
CA LYS A 65 -12.07 -10.52 -8.32
C LYS A 65 -11.89 -9.26 -7.45
N ARG A 66 -12.41 -9.26 -6.21
CA ARG A 66 -12.29 -8.13 -5.29
C ARG A 66 -10.84 -7.90 -4.86
N ILE A 67 -10.12 -8.99 -4.59
CA ILE A 67 -8.71 -8.95 -4.24
C ILE A 67 -7.89 -8.46 -5.44
N LEU A 68 -8.12 -9.01 -6.64
CA LEU A 68 -7.44 -8.56 -7.86
C LEU A 68 -7.55 -7.05 -8.07
N ARG A 69 -8.71 -6.44 -7.82
CA ARG A 69 -8.88 -4.98 -7.94
C ARG A 69 -7.91 -4.19 -7.03
N ARG A 70 -7.74 -4.59 -5.77
CA ARG A 70 -6.78 -3.94 -4.85
C ARG A 70 -5.34 -4.10 -5.32
N TYR A 71 -5.00 -5.28 -5.81
CA TYR A 71 -3.70 -5.55 -6.42
C TYR A 71 -3.41 -4.70 -7.65
N HIS A 72 -4.39 -4.55 -8.54
CA HIS A 72 -4.24 -3.68 -9.71
C HIS A 72 -4.05 -2.22 -9.31
N LEU A 73 -4.77 -1.73 -8.31
CA LEU A 73 -4.71 -0.34 -7.91
C LEU A 73 -3.34 0.07 -7.34
N LEU A 74 -2.80 -0.69 -6.38
CA LEU A 74 -1.49 -0.37 -5.83
C LEU A 74 -0.38 -0.48 -6.89
N ARG A 75 -0.47 -1.47 -7.78
CA ARG A 75 0.47 -1.61 -8.92
C ARG A 75 0.39 -0.42 -9.88
N GLU A 76 -0.81 0.06 -10.17
CA GLU A 76 -1.01 1.23 -11.04
C GLU A 76 -0.39 2.48 -10.42
N MET A 77 -0.61 2.71 -9.12
CA MET A 77 -0.01 3.83 -8.38
C MET A 77 1.53 3.75 -8.37
N VAL A 78 2.09 2.56 -8.16
CA VAL A 78 3.54 2.34 -8.24
C VAL A 78 4.05 2.56 -9.68
N GLY A 79 3.34 2.06 -10.68
CA GLY A 79 3.72 2.20 -12.10
C GLY A 79 3.65 3.64 -12.62
N ARG A 80 2.79 4.49 -12.04
CA ARG A 80 2.73 5.93 -12.33
C ARG A 80 3.74 6.77 -11.52
N CYS A 81 4.53 6.14 -10.65
CA CYS A 81 5.39 6.84 -9.69
C CYS A 81 4.59 7.78 -8.76
N ASP A 82 3.31 7.47 -8.49
CA ASP A 82 2.52 8.17 -7.48
C ASP A 82 2.90 7.69 -6.08
N VAL A 83 3.25 6.40 -5.97
CA VAL A 83 3.58 5.69 -4.73
C VAL A 83 4.91 4.95 -4.90
N GLN A 84 5.75 4.97 -3.86
CA GLN A 84 6.95 4.15 -3.75
C GLN A 84 6.78 3.19 -2.57
N MET A 85 7.04 1.89 -2.81
CA MET A 85 7.02 0.86 -1.76
C MET A 85 8.42 0.62 -1.22
N ASP A 86 8.62 0.90 0.06
CA ASP A 86 9.91 0.71 0.75
C ASP A 86 9.80 -0.21 1.96
N ARG A 87 10.93 -0.82 2.30
CA ARG A 87 11.00 -1.76 3.41
C ARG A 87 11.18 -1.02 4.73
N VAL A 88 10.41 -1.43 5.72
CA VAL A 88 10.70 -1.17 7.14
C VAL A 88 10.97 -2.50 7.86
N THR A 89 11.67 -2.47 8.98
CA THR A 89 11.81 -3.67 9.82
C THR A 89 10.53 -3.85 10.65
N SER A 90 10.14 -5.08 10.97
CA SER A 90 8.96 -5.30 11.82
C SER A 90 9.07 -4.59 13.18
N ALA A 91 10.27 -4.53 13.76
CA ALA A 91 10.53 -3.77 15.00
C ALA A 91 10.40 -2.24 14.81
N GLY A 92 10.63 -1.73 13.60
CA GLY A 92 10.45 -0.33 13.24
C GLY A 92 9.06 0.00 12.69
N ASN A 93 8.20 -1.00 12.48
CA ASN A 93 6.86 -0.80 11.95
C ASN A 93 5.89 -0.43 13.09
N MET A 94 5.77 0.86 13.38
CA MET A 94 4.86 1.35 14.42
C MET A 94 3.37 1.05 14.14
N ALA A 95 3.01 0.73 12.89
CA ALA A 95 1.64 0.38 12.52
C ALA A 95 1.31 -1.11 12.77
N ASP A 96 2.31 -1.98 12.90
CA ASP A 96 2.13 -3.44 13.05
C ASP A 96 1.26 -3.83 14.27
N PRO A 97 1.38 -3.19 15.46
CA PRO A 97 0.47 -3.46 16.58
C PRO A 97 -0.99 -3.07 16.28
N LEU A 98 -1.22 -2.12 15.36
CA LEU A 98 -2.56 -1.61 15.02
C LEU A 98 -3.25 -2.43 13.91
N THR A 99 -2.48 -3.19 13.13
CA THR A 99 -3.00 -4.04 12.05
C THR A 99 -3.24 -5.48 12.50
N LYS A 100 -2.75 -5.85 13.69
CA LYS A 100 -2.95 -7.18 14.28
C LYS A 100 -4.32 -7.31 14.95
N PRO A 101 -4.96 -8.49 14.86
CA PRO A 101 -6.20 -8.74 15.58
C PRO A 101 -5.95 -8.62 17.09
N VAL A 102 -6.90 -8.00 17.78
CA VAL A 102 -6.93 -7.93 19.24
C VAL A 102 -7.23 -9.34 19.75
N SER A 103 -6.25 -9.97 20.40
CA SER A 103 -6.41 -11.25 21.09
C SER A 103 -7.17 -11.09 22.40
#